data_AF-A0A4R2RBA9-F1
#
_entry.id   AF-A0A4R2RBA9-F1
#
_cell.length_a   1.000
_cell.length_b   1.000
_cell.length_c   1.000
_cell.angle_alpha   90.00
_cell.angle_beta   90.00
_cell.angle_gamma   90.00
#
_symmetry.space_group_name_H-M   'P 1'
#
loop_
_entity.id
_entity.type
_entity.pdbx_description
1 polymer ?
#
loop_
_entity_poly.entity_id
_entity_poly.type
_entity_poly.pdbx_seq_one_letter_code
_entity_poly.pdbx_strand_id
1 'polypeptide(L)'
;MTRPDQRAWDALRELEEPAQLQDWQADREDIAQARQRLRAGATALGPAHPAAGELLTCARRIDEWLVRTGRHASEQAAYTAADEYNRVIVPELRAAARRLRPALDNGPLF
;
A
#
# COMPACT_ATOMS: atom_id res chain seq x y z
N MET A 1 -3.48 -26.69 7.52
CA MET A 1 -3.37 -25.25 7.79
C MET A 1 -2.57 -24.62 6.64
N THR A 2 -3.24 -24.21 5.58
CA THR A 2 -2.62 -23.46 4.48
C THR A 2 -2.31 -22.06 5.01
N ARG A 3 -1.07 -21.58 4.99
CA ARG A 3 -0.81 -20.17 5.38
C ARG A 3 -1.59 -19.24 4.44
N PRO A 4 -2.00 -18.03 4.89
CA PRO A 4 -2.40 -16.99 3.94
C PRO A 4 -1.35 -16.91 2.83
N ASP A 5 -1.78 -16.84 1.58
CA ASP A 5 -0.89 -16.81 0.41
C ASP A 5 0.25 -15.82 0.69
N GLN A 6 1.50 -16.22 0.43
CA GLN A 6 2.70 -15.42 0.71
C GLN A 6 2.55 -13.98 0.21
N ARG A 7 1.81 -13.77 -0.88
CA ARG A 7 1.50 -12.45 -1.45
C ARG A 7 0.70 -11.54 -0.51
N ALA A 8 -0.18 -12.09 0.31
CA ALA A 8 -0.95 -11.34 1.31
C ALA A 8 -0.06 -10.86 2.46
N TRP A 9 0.90 -11.71 2.87
CA TRP A 9 1.90 -11.34 3.86
C TRP A 9 2.89 -10.31 3.31
N ASP A 10 3.33 -10.46 2.06
CA ASP A 10 4.18 -9.47 1.40
C ASP A 10 3.45 -8.13 1.30
N ALA A 11 2.17 -8.12 0.93
CA ALA A 11 1.33 -6.93 0.91
C ALA A 11 1.18 -6.30 2.31
N LEU A 12 1.05 -7.11 3.37
CA LEU A 12 1.01 -6.59 4.74
C LEU A 12 2.33 -5.90 5.11
N ARG A 13 3.49 -6.47 4.75
CA ARG A 13 4.80 -5.87 5.04
C ARG A 13 4.94 -4.50 4.38
N GLU A 14 4.48 -4.36 3.14
CA GLU A 14 4.42 -3.07 2.44
C GLU A 14 3.57 -2.02 3.16
N LEU A 15 2.54 -2.45 3.90
CA LEU A 15 1.72 -1.55 4.71
C LEU A 15 2.32 -1.26 6.08
N GLU A 16 3.07 -2.19 6.67
CA GLU A 16 3.73 -2.04 7.98
C GLU A 16 4.92 -1.09 7.88
N GLU A 17 5.71 -1.27 6.83
CA GLU A 17 6.92 -0.51 6.54
C GLU A 17 6.81 0.14 5.16
N PRO A 18 5.82 1.04 4.95
CA PRO A 18 5.65 1.68 3.66
C PRO A 18 6.89 2.53 3.36
N ALA A 19 7.35 2.44 2.12
CA ALA A 19 8.46 3.24 1.62
C ALA A 19 8.18 4.73 1.89
N GLN A 20 9.18 5.42 2.43
CA GLN A 20 9.11 6.87 2.57
C GLN A 20 9.76 7.50 1.35
N LEU A 21 9.12 8.54 0.82
CA LEU A 21 9.64 9.29 -0.30
C LEU A 21 10.70 10.28 0.20
N GLN A 22 11.94 10.12 -0.25
CA GLN A 22 12.97 11.13 -0.09
C GLN A 22 13.11 11.95 -1.37
N ASP A 23 12.99 11.28 -2.52
CA ASP A 23 13.01 11.90 -3.84
C ASP A 23 11.87 11.33 -4.69
N TRP A 24 10.92 12.19 -5.06
CA TRP A 24 9.76 11.77 -5.84
C TRP A 24 10.12 11.11 -7.17
N GLN A 25 11.17 11.56 -7.87
CA GLN A 25 11.51 10.96 -9.16
C GLN A 25 12.16 9.58 -8.99
N ALA A 26 13.03 9.42 -7.99
CA ALA A 26 13.69 8.15 -7.72
C ALA A 26 12.72 7.11 -7.14
N ASP A 27 11.85 7.53 -6.23
CA ASP A 27 11.07 6.60 -5.40
C ASP A 27 9.68 6.31 -5.99
N ARG A 28 9.24 7.01 -7.05
CA ARG A 28 7.92 6.82 -7.67
C ARG A 28 7.70 5.39 -8.15
N GLU A 29 8.74 4.75 -8.68
CA GLU A 29 8.65 3.37 -9.15
C GLU A 29 8.40 2.41 -7.98
N ASP A 30 9.05 2.61 -6.85
CA ASP A 30 8.85 1.82 -5.64
C ASP A 30 7.43 1.94 -5.10
N ILE A 31 6.85 3.15 -5.11
CA ILE A 31 5.44 3.34 -4.73
C ILE A 31 4.49 2.64 -5.71
N ALA A 32 4.81 2.66 -7.01
CA ALA A 32 4.02 1.94 -8.01
C ALA A 32 4.10 0.42 -7.84
N GLN A 33 5.26 -0.10 -7.43
CA GLN A 33 5.46 -1.51 -7.08
C GLN A 33 4.71 -1.88 -5.79
N ALA A 34 4.77 -1.05 -4.75
CA ALA A 34 4.01 -1.26 -3.51
C ALA A 34 2.51 -1.38 -3.82
N ARG A 35 1.97 -0.45 -4.64
CA ARG A 35 0.57 -0.52 -5.13
C ARG A 35 0.26 -1.86 -5.83
N GLN A 36 1.18 -2.38 -6.66
CA GLN A 36 0.98 -3.66 -7.33
C GLN A 36 1.00 -4.84 -6.34
N ARG A 37 1.91 -4.84 -5.36
CA ARG A 37 1.97 -5.86 -4.30
C ARG A 37 0.69 -5.89 -3.48
N LEU A 38 0.13 -4.73 -3.13
CA LEU A 38 -1.17 -4.64 -2.45
C LEU A 38 -2.30 -5.26 -3.27
N ARG A 39 -2.36 -4.97 -4.59
CA ARG A 39 -3.36 -5.59 -5.49
C ARG A 39 -3.16 -7.10 -5.60
N ALA A 40 -1.91 -7.56 -5.69
CA ALA A 40 -1.60 -8.99 -5.74
C ALA A 40 -2.00 -9.72 -4.45
N GLY A 41 -1.74 -9.13 -3.29
CA GLY A 41 -2.18 -9.64 -1.99
C GLY A 41 -3.70 -9.70 -1.88
N ALA A 42 -4.42 -8.67 -2.34
CA ALA A 42 -5.88 -8.68 -2.35
C ALA A 42 -6.46 -9.79 -3.25
N THR A 43 -5.90 -9.96 -4.45
CA THR A 43 -6.29 -11.03 -5.37
C THR A 43 -6.02 -12.41 -4.76
N ALA A 44 -4.90 -12.58 -4.08
CA ALA A 44 -4.51 -13.84 -3.46
C ALA A 44 -5.41 -14.23 -2.27
N LEU A 45 -5.91 -13.25 -1.52
CA LEU A 45 -6.89 -13.46 -0.46
C LEU A 45 -8.30 -13.75 -0.98
N GLY A 46 -8.60 -13.30 -2.21
CA GLY A 46 -9.91 -13.39 -2.81
C GLY A 46 -10.91 -12.34 -2.29
N PRO A 47 -11.97 -12.07 -3.05
CA PRO A 47 -12.89 -10.95 -2.79
C PRO A 47 -13.74 -11.14 -1.52
N ALA A 48 -13.89 -12.36 -1.02
CA ALA A 48 -14.64 -12.66 0.19
C ALA A 48 -13.86 -12.34 1.48
N HIS A 49 -12.53 -12.21 1.40
CA HIS A 49 -11.70 -11.99 2.57
C HIS A 49 -11.74 -10.52 2.99
N PRO A 50 -12.02 -10.18 4.27
CA PRO A 50 -12.14 -8.79 4.72
C PRO A 50 -10.86 -7.98 4.48
N ALA A 51 -9.69 -8.62 4.61
CA ALA A 51 -8.42 -7.97 4.33
C ALA A 51 -8.21 -7.59 2.85
N ALA A 52 -8.86 -8.29 1.90
CA ALA A 52 -8.73 -7.95 0.49
C ALA A 52 -9.32 -6.56 0.18
N GLY A 53 -10.47 -6.21 0.78
CA GLY A 53 -11.09 -4.90 0.60
C GLY A 53 -10.24 -3.74 1.13
N GLU A 54 -9.60 -3.93 2.28
CA GLU A 54 -8.67 -2.95 2.86
C GLU A 54 -7.39 -2.80 2.02
N LEU A 55 -6.81 -3.92 1.53
CA LEU A 55 -5.66 -3.87 0.61
C LEU A 55 -5.99 -3.10 -0.69
N LEU A 56 -7.16 -3.35 -1.28
CA LEU A 56 -7.61 -2.60 -2.46
C LEU A 56 -7.87 -1.12 -2.15
N THR A 57 -8.38 -0.80 -0.98
CA THR A 57 -8.59 0.59 -0.54
C THR A 57 -7.25 1.32 -0.44
N CYS A 58 -6.25 0.69 0.19
CA CYS A 58 -4.89 1.23 0.26
C CYS A 58 -4.27 1.39 -1.13
N ALA A 59 -4.40 0.38 -1.99
CA ALA A 59 -3.89 0.44 -3.36
C ALA A 59 -4.55 1.56 -4.17
N ARG A 60 -5.86 1.78 -4.00
CA ARG A 60 -6.58 2.90 -4.64
C ARG A 60 -6.10 4.25 -4.13
N ARG A 61 -5.85 4.39 -2.82
CA ARG A 61 -5.34 5.62 -2.23
C ARG A 61 -3.98 6.02 -2.81
N ILE A 62 -3.09 5.04 -2.98
CA ILE A 62 -1.80 5.24 -3.65
C ILE A 62 -2.01 5.62 -5.12
N ASP A 63 -2.95 4.98 -5.81
CA ASP A 63 -3.27 5.27 -7.22
C ASP A 63 -3.78 6.71 -7.42
N GLU A 64 -4.73 7.14 -6.59
CA GLU A 64 -5.26 8.51 -6.58
C GLU A 64 -4.15 9.54 -6.36
N TRP A 65 -3.27 9.26 -5.40
CA TRP A 65 -2.12 10.11 -5.13
C TRP A 65 -1.15 10.14 -6.32
N LEU A 66 -0.76 8.99 -6.87
CA LEU A 66 0.12 8.87 -8.05
C LEU A 66 -0.44 9.60 -9.28
N VAL A 67 -1.75 9.56 -9.50
CA VAL A 67 -2.41 10.27 -10.61
C VAL A 67 -2.35 11.77 -10.40
N ARG A 68 -2.64 12.25 -9.18
CA ARG A 68 -2.59 13.67 -8.82
C ARG A 68 -1.17 14.23 -8.88
N THR A 69 -0.17 13.43 -8.51
CA THR A 69 1.24 13.86 -8.42
C THR A 69 2.08 13.50 -9.65
N GLY A 70 1.53 12.69 -10.57
CA GLY A 70 2.21 12.12 -11.73
C GLY A 70 2.77 13.11 -12.76
N ARG A 71 2.56 14.42 -12.60
CA ARG A 71 2.99 15.48 -13.53
C ARG A 71 3.53 16.72 -12.80
N HIS A 72 4.47 16.56 -11.88
CA HIS A 72 5.18 17.71 -11.31
C HIS A 72 6.23 18.23 -12.31
N ALA A 73 6.01 19.46 -12.80
CA ALA A 73 6.94 20.14 -13.69
C ALA A 73 8.10 20.85 -12.94
N SER A 74 8.04 20.93 -11.60
CA SER A 74 9.05 21.58 -10.76
C SER A 74 9.41 20.75 -9.54
N GLU A 75 10.64 20.95 -9.06
CA GLU A 75 11.23 20.27 -7.90
C GLU A 75 10.47 20.55 -6.60
N GLN A 76 9.99 21.79 -6.39
CA GLN A 76 9.16 22.12 -5.22
C GLN A 76 7.85 21.34 -5.18
N ALA A 77 7.22 21.10 -6.34
CA ALA A 77 5.98 20.34 -6.41
C ALA A 77 6.24 18.84 -6.15
N ALA A 78 7.38 18.33 -6.62
CA ALA A 78 7.86 17.00 -6.30
C ALA A 78 8.13 16.81 -4.79
N TYR A 79 8.82 17.76 -4.15
CA TYR A 79 9.04 17.77 -2.70
C TYR A 79 7.73 17.81 -1.91
N THR A 80 6.80 18.68 -2.31
CA THR A 80 5.49 18.81 -1.64
C THR A 80 4.70 17.50 -1.72
N ALA A 81 4.73 16.81 -2.86
CA ALA A 81 4.09 15.52 -3.01
C ALA A 81 4.74 14.44 -2.13
N ALA A 82 6.07 14.41 -2.07
CA ALA A 82 6.81 13.50 -1.20
C ALA A 82 6.48 13.72 0.28
N ASP A 83 6.45 14.97 0.74
CA ASP A 83 6.05 15.32 2.11
C ASP A 83 4.60 14.90 2.40
N GLU A 84 3.67 15.19 1.49
CA GLU A 84 2.27 14.80 1.65
C GLU A 84 2.10 13.28 1.77
N TYR A 85 2.79 12.50 0.93
CA TYR A 85 2.76 11.04 1.00
C TYR A 85 3.26 10.55 2.37
N ASN A 86 4.40 11.05 2.83
CA ASN A 86 5.01 10.65 4.10
C ASN A 86 4.15 11.05 5.31
N ARG A 87 3.42 12.16 5.23
CA ARG A 87 2.63 12.69 6.37
C ARG A 87 1.19 12.23 6.39
N VAL A 88 0.62 11.86 5.24
CA VAL A 88 -0.79 11.46 5.13
C VAL A 88 -0.92 9.99 4.78
N ILE A 89 -0.29 9.56 3.67
CA ILE A 89 -0.48 8.20 3.16
C ILE A 89 0.26 7.17 4.01
N VAL A 90 1.53 7.40 4.34
CA VAL A 90 2.32 6.47 5.18
C VAL A 90 1.61 6.13 6.51
N PRO A 91 1.08 7.11 7.28
CA PRO A 91 0.29 6.80 8.47
C PRO A 91 -0.99 6.01 8.20
N GLU A 92 -1.72 6.32 7.11
CA GLU A 92 -2.92 5.58 6.70
C GLU A 92 -2.59 4.11 6.39
N LEU A 93 -1.51 3.85 5.65
CA LEU A 93 -1.04 2.50 5.32
C LEU A 93 -0.63 1.71 6.57
N ARG A 94 0.13 2.33 7.48
CA ARG A 94 0.49 1.72 8.78
C ARG A 94 -0.72 1.43 9.64
N ALA A 95 -1.72 2.31 9.63
CA ALA A 95 -2.96 2.07 10.37
C ALA A 95 -3.73 0.88 9.78
N ALA A 96 -3.81 0.77 8.45
CA ALA A 96 -4.41 -0.38 7.77
C ALA A 96 -3.66 -1.68 8.13
N ALA A 97 -2.33 -1.70 8.10
CA ALA A 97 -1.55 -2.87 8.49
C ALA A 97 -1.91 -3.39 9.89
N ARG A 98 -2.04 -2.50 10.88
CA ARG A 98 -2.43 -2.86 12.25
C ARG A 98 -3.81 -3.50 12.33
N ARG A 99 -4.74 -3.08 11.45
CA ARG A 99 -6.08 -3.71 11.33
C ARG A 99 -6.02 -5.05 10.62
N LEU A 100 -5.15 -5.19 9.63
CA LEU A 100 -5.07 -6.38 8.77
C LEU A 100 -4.28 -7.52 9.40
N ARG A 101 -3.22 -7.24 10.16
CA ARG A 101 -2.38 -8.27 10.78
C ARG A 101 -3.19 -9.29 11.59
N PRO A 102 -4.08 -8.89 12.53
CA PRO A 102 -4.91 -9.86 13.25
C PRO A 102 -5.84 -10.67 12.35
N ALA A 103 -6.35 -10.07 11.27
CA ALA A 103 -7.23 -10.74 10.30
C ALA A 103 -6.48 -11.74 9.41
N LEU A 104 -5.18 -11.55 9.18
CA LEU A 104 -4.32 -12.50 8.48
C LEU A 104 -3.76 -13.58 9.42
N ASP A 105 -3.49 -13.22 10.69
CA ASP A 105 -3.05 -14.16 11.72
C ASP A 105 -4.17 -15.12 12.15
N ASN A 106 -5.42 -14.65 12.21
CA ASN A 106 -6.56 -15.40 12.76
C ASN A 106 -7.71 -15.63 11.76
N GLY A 107 -7.55 -15.21 10.50
CA GLY A 107 -8.58 -15.33 9.47
C GLY A 107 -8.85 -16.80 9.09
N PRO A 108 -10.12 -17.19 8.88
CA PRO A 108 -10.42 -18.51 8.32
C PRO A 108 -9.81 -18.62 6.91
N LEU A 109 -9.10 -19.73 6.70
CA LEU A 109 -8.57 -20.15 5.41
C LEU A 109 -9.76 -20.60 4.56
N PHE A 110 -10.33 -19.69 3.78
CA PHE A 110 -11.37 -20.03 2.81
C PHE A 110 -10.79 -20.77 1.61
#